data_AF-A0A1G1A7V8-F1
#
_entry.id   AF-A0A1G1A7V8-F1
#
_cell.length_a   1.000
_cell.length_b   1.000
_cell.length_c   1.000
_cell.angle_alpha   90.00
_cell.angle_beta   90.00
_cell.angle_gamma   90.00
#
_symmetry.space_group_name_H-M   'P 1'
#
loop_
_entity.id
_entity.type
_entity.pdbx_description
1 polymer ?
#
loop_
_entity_poly.entity_id
_entity_poly.type
_entity_poly.pdbx_seq_one_letter_code
_entity_poly.pdbx_strand_id
1 'polypeptide(L)'
;MYSWVFVNLANVLFALAYLVKDIFWLRTISIIACIANMVYLYVAPDKPLWWGIGWDASFVGINTVQIWILFREQRTLHFGTEENELFATVFKNLSPLEFRRLLNVARWDDTPVGSVLAREDERLSSLMLISRGTARVEKNERLITTLKPGDFIGEMSFVSATTASATVKAGESTRLLCWDKDKLQTLLAGDPGLKISLDTVLSCNMAEKLKRQNNQPSTI
;
A
#
# COMPACT_ATOMS: atom_id res chain seq x y z
N MET A 1 0.22 2.89 51.69
CA MET A 1 -0.83 3.58 50.93
C MET A 1 -0.42 3.88 49.49
N TYR A 2 0.84 4.22 49.21
CA TYR A 2 1.33 4.56 47.86
C TYR A 2 1.38 3.39 46.86
N SER A 3 1.59 2.14 47.29
CA SER A 3 1.68 0.97 46.39
C SER A 3 0.40 0.69 45.57
N TRP A 4 -0.78 0.98 46.11
CA TRP A 4 -2.04 0.78 45.38
C TRP A 4 -2.19 1.74 44.21
N VAL A 5 -1.68 2.97 44.33
CA VAL A 5 -1.76 3.97 43.25
C VAL A 5 -0.92 3.53 42.05
N PHE A 6 0.27 2.98 42.28
CA PHE A 6 1.15 2.51 41.20
C PHE A 6 0.61 1.26 40.50
N VAL A 7 0.03 0.32 41.24
CA VAL A 7 -0.62 -0.86 40.64
C VAL A 7 -1.81 -0.46 39.77
N ASN A 8 -2.64 0.49 40.25
CA ASN A 8 -3.74 1.00 39.45
C ASN A 8 -3.27 1.80 38.23
N LEU A 9 -2.17 2.55 38.36
CA LEU A 9 -1.57 3.25 37.23
C LEU A 9 -1.03 2.28 36.17
N ALA A 10 -0.37 1.20 36.57
CA ALA A 10 0.08 0.14 35.67
C ALA A 10 -1.10 -0.55 34.96
N ASN A 11 -2.16 -0.87 35.69
CA ASN A 11 -3.37 -1.46 35.12
C ASN A 11 -4.09 -0.52 34.14
N VAL A 12 -4.13 0.79 34.43
CA VAL A 12 -4.65 1.81 33.51
C VAL A 12 -3.79 1.89 32.25
N LEU A 13 -2.47 1.83 32.37
CA LEU A 13 -1.56 1.79 31.21
C LEU A 13 -1.74 0.51 30.38
N PHE A 14 -1.94 -0.66 31.01
CA PHE A 14 -2.30 -1.89 30.31
C PHE A 14 -3.64 -1.77 29.58
N ALA A 15 -4.67 -1.20 30.21
CA ALA A 15 -5.97 -0.98 29.58
C ALA A 15 -5.89 0.01 28.41
N LEU A 16 -5.09 1.07 28.53
CA LEU A 16 -4.81 2.03 27.46
C LEU A 16 -4.02 1.39 26.31
N ALA A 17 -3.12 0.46 26.59
CA ALA A 17 -2.42 -0.29 25.56
C ALA A 17 -3.44 -1.01 24.65
N TYR A 18 -4.43 -1.72 25.20
CA TYR A 18 -5.48 -2.39 24.42
C TYR A 18 -6.36 -1.45 23.56
N LEU A 19 -6.33 -0.14 23.79
CA LEU A 19 -7.03 0.86 22.96
C LEU A 19 -6.19 1.34 21.75
N VAL A 20 -4.89 1.08 21.74
CA VAL A 20 -4.00 1.49 20.64
C VAL A 20 -4.17 0.54 19.45
N LYS A 21 -4.73 1.06 18.36
CA LYS A 21 -4.99 0.30 17.12
C LYS A 21 -3.74 0.02 16.29
N ASP A 22 -2.69 0.82 16.47
CA ASP A 22 -1.41 0.65 15.77
C ASP A 22 -0.54 -0.37 16.51
N ILE A 23 -0.24 -1.48 15.83
CA ILE A 23 0.52 -2.60 16.41
C ILE A 23 1.94 -2.19 16.82
N PHE A 24 2.56 -1.19 16.18
CA PHE A 24 3.90 -0.74 16.58
C PHE A 24 3.87 0.03 17.91
N TRP A 25 2.94 0.98 18.05
CA TRP A 25 2.81 1.79 19.26
C TRP A 25 2.33 0.97 20.45
N LEU A 26 1.40 0.03 20.22
CA LEU A 26 0.96 -0.92 21.24
C LEU A 26 2.15 -1.66 21.88
N ARG A 27 3.04 -2.20 21.04
CA ARG A 27 4.22 -2.97 21.49
C ARG A 27 5.24 -2.08 22.19
N THR A 28 5.46 -0.88 21.67
CA THR A 28 6.38 0.10 22.26
C THR A 28 5.93 0.54 23.66
N ILE A 29 4.65 0.87 23.83
CA ILE A 29 4.08 1.25 25.13
C ILE A 29 4.12 0.06 26.10
N SER A 30 3.82 -1.16 25.63
CA SER A 30 3.88 -2.37 26.45
C SER A 30 5.30 -2.63 26.98
N ILE A 31 6.33 -2.44 26.16
CA ILE A 31 7.74 -2.57 26.58
C ILE A 31 8.08 -1.53 27.65
N ILE A 32 7.70 -0.27 27.43
CA ILE A 32 7.95 0.83 28.39
C ILE A 32 7.27 0.52 29.73
N ALA A 33 6.02 0.06 29.71
CA ALA A 33 5.28 -0.31 30.91
C ALA A 33 5.94 -1.49 31.66
N CYS A 34 6.38 -2.53 30.95
CA CYS A 34 7.08 -3.67 31.56
C CYS A 34 8.41 -3.24 32.19
N ILE A 35 9.19 -2.38 31.52
CA ILE A 35 10.46 -1.86 32.08
C ILE A 35 10.20 -1.04 33.35
N ALA A 36 9.20 -0.14 33.32
CA ALA A 36 8.84 0.65 34.50
C ALA A 36 8.37 -0.22 35.67
N ASN A 37 7.55 -1.25 35.39
CA ASN A 37 7.10 -2.21 36.40
C ASN A 37 8.25 -3.04 36.95
N MET A 38 9.19 -3.46 36.11
CA MET A 38 10.39 -4.19 36.53
C MET A 38 11.25 -3.36 37.50
N VAL A 39 11.42 -2.06 37.24
CA VAL A 39 12.11 -1.15 38.18
C VAL A 39 11.36 -1.04 39.50
N TYR A 40 10.03 -0.93 39.47
CA TYR A 40 9.21 -0.90 40.68
C TYR A 40 9.34 -2.18 41.51
N LEU A 41 9.26 -3.35 40.87
CA LEU A 41 9.37 -4.66 41.52
C LEU A 41 10.77 -4.94 42.09
N TYR A 42 11.78 -4.23 41.62
CA TYR A 42 13.14 -4.29 42.14
C TYR A 42 13.37 -3.36 43.34
N VAL A 43 12.84 -2.12 43.29
CA VAL A 43 13.19 -1.06 44.26
C VAL A 43 12.18 -0.91 45.41
N ALA A 44 10.88 -1.13 45.17
CA ALA A 44 9.84 -0.81 46.14
C ALA A 44 9.65 -1.85 47.26
N PRO A 45 9.78 -3.17 47.03
CA PRO A 45 9.65 -4.18 48.09
C PRO A 45 10.96 -4.40 48.86
N ASP A 46 10.86 -4.88 50.11
CA ASP A 46 12.03 -5.17 50.97
C ASP A 46 13.02 -6.18 50.36
N LYS A 47 12.51 -7.06 49.48
CA LYS A 47 13.30 -7.99 48.67
C LYS A 47 12.79 -7.94 47.24
N PRO A 48 13.67 -7.90 46.23
CA PRO A 48 13.26 -7.88 44.83
C PRO A 48 12.33 -9.05 44.49
N LEU A 49 11.23 -8.76 43.80
CA LEU A 49 10.25 -9.76 43.35
C LEU A 49 10.69 -10.36 42.02
N TRP A 50 11.70 -11.23 42.08
CA TRP A 50 12.35 -11.84 40.91
C TRP A 50 11.39 -12.56 39.96
N TRP A 51 10.30 -13.13 40.47
CA TRP A 51 9.35 -13.84 39.63
C TRP A 51 8.49 -12.92 38.75
N GLY A 52 8.12 -11.74 39.26
CA GLY A 52 7.47 -10.72 38.44
C GLY A 52 8.44 -10.11 37.41
N ILE A 53 9.68 -9.84 37.84
CA ILE A 53 10.76 -9.37 36.95
C ILE A 53 11.00 -10.34 35.79
N GLY A 54 11.04 -11.66 36.06
CA GLY A 54 11.22 -12.69 35.03
C GLY A 54 10.08 -12.74 34.01
N TRP A 55 8.84 -12.56 34.45
CA TRP A 55 7.70 -12.46 33.55
C TRP A 55 7.74 -11.19 32.69
N ASP A 56 8.01 -10.01 33.29
CA ASP A 56 8.15 -8.75 32.54
C ASP A 56 9.27 -8.83 31.51
N ALA A 57 10.41 -9.43 31.85
CA ALA A 57 11.52 -9.64 30.92
C ALA A 57 11.12 -10.53 29.73
N SER A 58 10.31 -11.57 29.98
CA SER A 58 9.78 -12.44 28.92
C SER A 58 8.84 -11.68 27.98
N PHE A 59 7.95 -10.85 28.54
CA PHE A 59 7.06 -10.00 27.75
C PHE A 59 7.82 -8.96 26.93
N VAL A 60 8.84 -8.31 27.49
CA VAL A 60 9.71 -7.39 26.74
C VAL A 60 10.34 -8.13 25.56
N GLY A 61 10.94 -9.31 25.78
CA GLY A 61 11.56 -10.10 24.72
C GLY A 61 10.60 -10.43 23.57
N ILE A 62 9.39 -10.91 23.88
CA ILE A 62 8.35 -11.21 22.87
C ILE A 62 7.98 -9.96 22.07
N ASN A 63 7.71 -8.83 22.75
CA ASN A 63 7.32 -7.59 22.08
C ASN A 63 8.48 -7.02 21.23
N THR A 64 9.74 -7.16 21.67
CA THR A 64 10.93 -6.78 20.89
C THR A 64 11.07 -7.61 19.62
N VAL A 65 10.87 -8.93 19.70
CA VAL A 65 10.89 -9.81 18.51
C VAL A 65 9.79 -9.43 17.53
N GLN A 66 8.59 -9.14 18.01
CA GLN A 66 7.47 -8.72 17.15
C GLN A 66 7.74 -7.37 16.46
N ILE A 67 8.29 -6.39 17.18
CA ILE A 67 8.75 -5.12 16.58
C ILE A 67 9.82 -5.39 15.52
N TRP A 68 10.78 -6.28 15.80
CA TRP A 68 11.82 -6.64 14.84
C TRP A 68 11.25 -7.28 13.56
N ILE A 69 10.27 -8.18 13.67
CA ILE A 69 9.58 -8.77 12.52
C ILE A 69 8.92 -7.68 11.66
N LEU A 70 8.17 -6.76 12.29
CA LEU A 70 7.53 -5.63 11.59
C LEU A 70 8.54 -4.75 10.86
N PHE A 71 9.68 -4.44 11.49
CA PHE A 71 10.75 -3.68 10.84
C PHE A 71 11.43 -4.45 9.72
N ARG A 72 11.59 -5.77 9.84
CA ARG A 72 12.22 -6.60 8.79
C ARG A 72 11.34 -6.68 7.54
N GLU A 73 10.02 -6.76 7.71
CA GLU A 73 9.04 -6.73 6.62
C GLU A 73 9.06 -5.38 5.88
N GLN A 74 9.32 -4.27 6.58
CA GLN A 74 9.41 -2.95 5.95
C GLN A 74 10.80 -2.62 5.37
N ARG A 75 11.90 -3.10 5.97
CA ARG A 75 13.29 -2.72 5.58
C ARG A 75 13.89 -3.50 4.42
N THR A 76 13.33 -4.65 4.03
CA THR A 76 13.91 -5.47 2.95
C THR A 76 13.53 -4.99 1.55
N LEU A 77 12.82 -3.87 1.45
CA LEU A 77 12.22 -3.37 0.22
C LEU A 77 13.02 -2.19 -0.31
N HIS A 78 14.22 -2.47 -0.84
CA HIS A 78 14.93 -1.49 -1.65
C HIS A 78 14.32 -1.50 -3.05
N PHE A 79 13.56 -0.46 -3.37
CA PHE A 79 13.05 -0.24 -4.71
C PHE A 79 14.09 0.48 -5.58
N GLY A 80 14.05 0.24 -6.89
CA GLY A 80 14.80 1.04 -7.86
C GLY A 80 14.36 2.52 -7.86
N THR A 81 15.07 3.39 -8.58
CA THR A 81 14.71 4.82 -8.68
C THR A 81 13.32 5.01 -9.29
N GLU A 82 13.02 4.32 -10.39
CA GLU A 82 11.73 4.36 -11.08
C GLU A 82 10.59 3.80 -10.22
N GLU A 83 10.83 2.67 -9.53
CA GLU A 83 9.87 2.07 -8.61
C GLU A 83 9.57 2.98 -7.40
N ASN A 84 10.58 3.64 -6.85
CA ASN A 84 10.40 4.61 -5.75
C ASN A 84 9.55 5.81 -6.19
N GLU A 85 9.76 6.32 -7.40
CA GLU A 85 8.97 7.43 -7.93
C GLU A 85 7.50 7.04 -8.08
N LEU A 86 7.22 5.86 -8.64
CA LEU A 86 5.86 5.32 -8.73
C LEU A 86 5.24 5.10 -7.35
N PHE A 87 6.01 4.57 -6.40
CA PHE A 87 5.54 4.39 -5.03
C PHE A 87 5.14 5.72 -4.38
N ALA A 88 5.98 6.74 -4.49
CA ALA A 88 5.76 8.05 -3.88
C ALA A 88 4.60 8.84 -4.53
N THR A 89 4.35 8.64 -5.83
CA THR A 89 3.39 9.44 -6.59
C THR A 89 2.03 8.75 -6.78
N VAL A 90 2.04 7.48 -7.21
CA VAL A 90 0.82 6.72 -7.58
C VAL A 90 0.34 5.85 -6.41
N PHE A 91 1.27 5.14 -5.76
CA PHE A 91 0.94 4.14 -4.74
C PHE A 91 1.16 4.61 -3.30
N LYS A 92 1.13 5.92 -3.05
CA LYS A 92 1.40 6.53 -1.73
C LYS A 92 0.54 6.03 -0.57
N ASN A 93 -0.61 5.42 -0.87
CA ASN A 93 -1.54 4.87 0.10
C ASN A 93 -1.30 3.38 0.39
N LEU A 94 -0.40 2.73 -0.33
CA LEU A 94 0.01 1.35 -0.08
C LEU A 94 1.19 1.34 0.89
N SER A 95 1.24 0.31 1.73
CA SER A 95 2.48 -0.03 2.42
C SER A 95 3.55 -0.46 1.41
N PRO A 96 4.84 -0.31 1.75
CA PRO A 96 5.93 -0.82 0.91
C PRO A 96 5.76 -2.30 0.55
N LEU A 97 5.28 -3.11 1.50
CA LEU A 97 5.07 -4.55 1.28
C LEU A 97 3.97 -4.84 0.27
N GLU A 98 2.84 -4.14 0.36
CA GLU A 98 1.77 -4.21 -0.63
C GLU A 98 2.27 -3.82 -2.03
N PHE A 99 3.01 -2.72 -2.14
CA PHE A 99 3.58 -2.30 -3.43
C PHE A 99 4.56 -3.33 -3.98
N ARG A 100 5.43 -3.93 -3.14
CA ARG A 100 6.33 -5.00 -3.57
C ARG A 100 5.57 -6.23 -4.09
N ARG A 101 4.48 -6.61 -3.42
CA ARG A 101 3.64 -7.73 -3.88
C ARG A 101 3.07 -7.46 -5.27
N LEU A 102 2.61 -6.23 -5.54
CA LEU A 102 2.18 -5.82 -6.88
C LEU A 102 3.31 -5.87 -7.90
N LEU A 103 4.51 -5.37 -7.56
CA LEU A 103 5.68 -5.41 -8.44
C LEU A 103 6.09 -6.85 -8.80
N ASN A 104 6.00 -7.79 -7.85
CA ASN A 104 6.38 -9.19 -8.08
C ASN A 104 5.53 -9.91 -9.14
N VAL A 105 4.30 -9.44 -9.38
CA VAL A 105 3.41 -9.96 -10.42
C VAL A 105 3.29 -9.03 -11.63
N ALA A 106 4.08 -7.94 -11.66
CA ALA A 106 4.16 -7.01 -12.76
C ALA A 106 5.31 -7.37 -13.71
N ARG A 107 5.25 -6.85 -14.93
CA ARG A 107 6.37 -6.81 -15.87
C ARG A 107 6.56 -5.41 -16.41
N TRP A 108 7.80 -5.01 -16.63
CA TRP A 108 8.12 -3.79 -17.36
C TRP A 108 8.02 -4.05 -18.86
N ASP A 109 7.50 -3.07 -19.61
CA ASP A 109 7.34 -3.15 -21.05
C ASP A 109 7.68 -1.79 -21.69
N ASP A 110 8.58 -1.79 -22.68
CA ASP A 110 8.97 -0.60 -23.43
C ASP A 110 8.28 -0.64 -24.80
N THR A 111 7.31 0.25 -24.99
CA THR A 111 6.44 0.26 -26.16
C THR A 111 6.76 1.43 -27.10
N PRO A 112 7.00 1.17 -28.40
CA PRO A 112 7.27 2.25 -29.35
C PRO A 112 6.02 3.10 -29.64
N VAL A 113 6.26 4.32 -30.11
CA VAL A 113 5.20 5.25 -30.53
C VAL A 113 4.25 4.61 -31.54
N GLY A 114 2.95 4.89 -31.41
CA GLY A 114 1.90 4.40 -32.30
C GLY A 114 1.38 3.00 -31.98
N SER A 115 2.06 2.25 -31.11
CA SER A 115 1.62 0.90 -30.72
C SER A 115 0.24 0.94 -30.06
N VAL A 116 -0.61 -0.03 -30.38
CA VAL A 116 -1.94 -0.18 -29.78
C VAL A 116 -1.80 -0.88 -28.43
N LEU A 117 -2.14 -0.17 -27.36
CA LEU A 117 -2.11 -0.66 -25.98
C LEU A 117 -3.45 -1.30 -25.59
N ALA A 118 -4.54 -0.75 -26.11
CA ALA A 118 -5.89 -1.28 -25.95
C ALA A 118 -6.70 -0.96 -27.21
N ARG A 119 -7.61 -1.85 -27.61
CA ARG A 119 -8.56 -1.58 -28.70
C ARG A 119 -9.98 -1.51 -28.13
N GLU A 120 -10.74 -0.52 -28.59
CA GLU A 120 -12.16 -0.38 -28.27
C GLU A 120 -12.91 -1.69 -28.56
N ASP A 121 -13.85 -2.05 -27.67
CA ASP A 121 -14.68 -3.25 -27.71
C ASP A 121 -13.93 -4.60 -27.64
N GLU A 122 -12.61 -4.60 -27.47
CA GLU A 122 -11.85 -5.81 -27.21
C GLU A 122 -11.67 -6.07 -25.70
N ARG A 123 -11.54 -7.36 -25.35
CA ARG A 123 -11.19 -7.76 -23.99
C ARG A 123 -9.72 -7.49 -23.74
N LEU A 124 -9.45 -6.65 -22.74
CA LEU A 124 -8.08 -6.41 -22.27
C LEU A 124 -7.68 -7.51 -21.27
N SER A 125 -6.57 -8.20 -21.55
CA SER A 125 -6.00 -9.23 -20.66
C SER A 125 -5.00 -8.68 -19.64
N SER A 126 -4.67 -7.39 -19.74
CA SER A 126 -3.70 -6.74 -18.85
C SER A 126 -4.23 -5.41 -18.31
N LEU A 127 -3.82 -5.08 -17.08
CA LEU A 127 -3.88 -3.73 -16.53
C LEU A 127 -2.49 -3.11 -16.70
N MET A 128 -2.39 -1.87 -17.14
CA MET A 128 -1.10 -1.22 -17.38
C MET A 128 -1.04 0.14 -16.66
N LEU A 129 0.15 0.57 -16.28
CA LEU A 129 0.42 1.88 -15.72
C LEU A 129 1.52 2.54 -16.54
N ILE A 130 1.31 3.79 -16.97
CA ILE A 130 2.32 4.57 -17.65
C ILE A 130 3.35 5.05 -16.62
N SER A 131 4.58 4.54 -16.71
CA SER A 131 5.69 5.02 -15.89
C SER A 131 6.38 6.21 -16.54
N ARG A 132 6.58 6.16 -17.86
CA ARG A 132 7.17 7.24 -18.64
C ARG A 132 6.55 7.30 -20.04
N GLY A 133 6.47 8.50 -20.60
CA GLY A 133 5.87 8.75 -21.91
C GLY A 133 4.38 9.10 -21.79
N THR A 134 3.67 9.03 -22.92
CA THR A 134 2.27 9.42 -23.03
C THR A 134 1.51 8.47 -23.93
N ALA A 135 0.19 8.37 -23.74
CA ALA A 135 -0.69 7.59 -24.61
C ALA A 135 -1.92 8.41 -25.01
N ARG A 136 -2.45 8.18 -26.21
CA ARG A 136 -3.65 8.83 -26.74
C ARG A 136 -4.83 7.90 -26.60
N VAL A 137 -5.93 8.42 -26.08
CA VAL A 137 -7.21 7.71 -26.01
C VAL A 137 -8.08 8.21 -27.15
N GLU A 138 -8.45 7.30 -28.05
CA GLU A 138 -9.24 7.56 -29.25
C GLU A 138 -10.55 6.77 -29.19
N LYS A 139 -11.67 7.43 -29.46
CA LYS A 139 -12.99 6.79 -29.58
C LYS A 139 -13.64 7.25 -30.88
N ASN A 140 -14.15 6.31 -31.68
CA ASN A 140 -14.67 6.62 -33.03
C ASN A 140 -13.69 7.50 -33.85
N GLU A 141 -12.40 7.15 -33.83
CA GLU A 141 -11.30 7.86 -34.51
C GLU A 141 -11.05 9.31 -34.05
N ARG A 142 -11.72 9.77 -32.98
CA ARG A 142 -11.50 11.09 -32.39
C ARG A 142 -10.66 10.99 -31.14
N LEU A 143 -9.65 11.86 -31.02
CA LEU A 143 -8.87 12.01 -29.80
C LEU A 143 -9.77 12.53 -28.67
N ILE A 144 -9.93 11.72 -27.62
CA ILE A 144 -10.71 12.07 -26.43
C ILE A 144 -9.84 12.74 -25.39
N THR A 145 -8.66 12.15 -25.12
CA THR A 145 -7.72 12.68 -24.14
C THR A 145 -6.33 12.07 -24.32
N THR A 146 -5.35 12.60 -23.58
CA THR A 146 -3.99 12.08 -23.51
C THR A 146 -3.69 11.65 -22.08
N LEU A 147 -3.22 10.41 -21.93
CA LEU A 147 -2.73 9.83 -20.69
C LEU A 147 -1.26 10.19 -20.48
N LYS A 148 -0.89 10.42 -19.23
CA LYS A 148 0.45 10.84 -18.80
C LYS A 148 1.03 9.85 -17.77
N PRO A 149 2.30 10.01 -17.36
CA PRO A 149 2.87 9.20 -16.29
C PRO A 149 2.00 9.21 -15.03
N GLY A 150 1.80 8.02 -14.46
CA GLY A 150 0.89 7.77 -13.33
C GLY A 150 -0.54 7.40 -13.72
N ASP A 151 -0.93 7.51 -15.01
CA ASP A 151 -2.24 7.07 -15.47
C ASP A 151 -2.26 5.57 -15.80
N PHE A 152 -3.36 4.91 -15.39
CA PHE A 152 -3.59 3.51 -15.74
C PHE A 152 -4.17 3.35 -17.15
N ILE A 153 -4.10 2.16 -17.72
CA ILE A 153 -4.80 1.76 -18.94
C ILE A 153 -5.47 0.43 -18.64
N GLY A 154 -6.77 0.34 -18.92
CA GLY A 154 -7.55 -0.87 -18.70
C GLY A 154 -8.17 -0.98 -17.31
N GLU A 155 -8.08 0.06 -16.48
CA GLU A 155 -8.64 0.10 -15.12
C GLU A 155 -10.16 -0.12 -15.11
N MET A 156 -10.90 0.50 -16.04
CA MET A 156 -12.35 0.30 -16.15
C MET A 156 -12.69 -1.15 -16.49
N SER A 157 -11.94 -1.74 -17.42
CA SER A 157 -12.11 -3.15 -17.82
C SER A 157 -11.68 -4.12 -16.72
N PHE A 158 -10.75 -3.72 -15.85
CA PHE A 158 -10.33 -4.50 -14.69
C PHE A 158 -11.38 -4.49 -13.58
N VAL A 159 -11.93 -3.32 -13.25
CA VAL A 159 -12.92 -3.14 -12.18
C VAL A 159 -14.31 -3.63 -12.57
N SER A 160 -14.78 -3.27 -13.78
CA SER A 160 -16.15 -3.55 -14.24
C SER A 160 -16.29 -4.86 -15.02
N ALA A 161 -15.18 -5.58 -15.26
CA ALA A 161 -15.14 -6.79 -16.10
C ALA A 161 -15.73 -6.62 -17.52
N THR A 162 -15.70 -5.39 -18.06
CA THR A 162 -16.17 -5.06 -19.42
C THR A 162 -15.04 -5.06 -20.44
N THR A 163 -15.38 -4.90 -21.73
CA THR A 163 -14.41 -4.59 -22.80
C THR A 163 -13.84 -3.18 -22.64
N ALA A 164 -12.79 -2.86 -23.39
CA ALA A 164 -12.21 -1.52 -23.40
C ALA A 164 -13.18 -0.50 -24.02
N SER A 165 -13.33 0.65 -23.38
CA SER A 165 -14.30 1.69 -23.76
C SER A 165 -13.84 2.62 -24.89
N ALA A 166 -12.57 2.55 -25.24
CA ALA A 166 -11.88 3.35 -26.25
C ALA A 166 -10.58 2.65 -26.66
N THR A 167 -10.05 3.02 -27.82
CA THR A 167 -8.72 2.58 -28.28
C THR A 167 -7.65 3.45 -27.62
N VAL A 168 -6.57 2.84 -27.17
CA VAL A 168 -5.42 3.53 -26.56
C VAL A 168 -4.17 3.21 -27.36
N LYS A 169 -3.45 4.25 -27.79
CA LYS A 169 -2.18 4.12 -28.54
C LYS A 169 -1.06 4.87 -27.85
N ALA A 170 0.16 4.35 -27.89
CA ALA A 170 1.33 5.07 -27.42
C ALA A 170 1.51 6.38 -28.22
N GLY A 171 1.54 7.52 -27.54
CA GLY A 171 1.72 8.85 -28.14
C GLY A 171 3.19 9.18 -28.42
N GLU A 172 4.09 8.52 -27.70
CA GLU A 172 5.54 8.54 -27.86
C GLU A 172 6.14 7.21 -27.40
N SER A 173 7.47 7.07 -27.36
CA SER A 173 8.12 5.91 -26.73
C SER A 173 7.73 5.84 -25.26
N THR A 174 6.99 4.80 -24.88
CA THR A 174 6.29 4.72 -23.59
C THR A 174 6.77 3.52 -22.79
N ARG A 175 7.10 3.73 -21.52
CA ARG A 175 7.49 2.68 -20.58
C ARG A 175 6.32 2.38 -19.65
N LEU A 176 5.93 1.12 -19.59
CA LEU A 176 4.75 0.63 -18.91
C LEU A 176 5.13 -0.36 -17.81
N LEU A 177 4.36 -0.32 -16.72
CA LEU A 177 4.30 -1.41 -15.75
C LEU A 177 2.99 -2.17 -15.99
N CYS A 178 3.10 -3.45 -16.36
CA CYS A 178 2.00 -4.26 -16.88
C CYS A 178 1.70 -5.42 -15.93
N TRP A 179 0.43 -5.61 -15.60
CA TRP A 179 -0.09 -6.75 -14.85
C TRP A 179 -0.99 -7.59 -15.72
N ASP A 180 -0.72 -8.89 -15.75
CA ASP A 180 -1.70 -9.87 -16.24
C ASP A 180 -2.91 -9.90 -15.30
N LYS A 181 -4.12 -9.80 -15.86
CA LYS A 181 -5.33 -9.68 -15.05
C LYS A 181 -5.58 -10.90 -14.16
N ASP A 182 -5.37 -12.10 -14.67
CA ASP A 182 -5.67 -13.33 -13.93
C ASP A 182 -4.68 -13.51 -12.77
N LYS A 183 -3.40 -13.23 -13.01
CA LYS A 183 -2.38 -13.24 -11.95
C LYS A 183 -2.65 -12.18 -10.89
N LEU A 184 -3.00 -10.97 -11.31
CA LEU A 184 -3.31 -9.89 -10.38
C LEU A 184 -4.56 -10.23 -9.56
N GLN A 185 -5.64 -10.70 -10.19
CA GLN A 185 -6.86 -11.11 -9.47
C GLN A 185 -6.59 -12.25 -8.49
N THR A 186 -5.74 -13.22 -8.84
CA THR A 186 -5.34 -14.30 -7.93
C THR A 186 -4.61 -13.75 -6.70
N LEU A 187 -3.69 -12.79 -6.89
CA LEU A 187 -3.01 -12.11 -5.79
C LEU A 187 -4.01 -11.37 -4.89
N LEU A 188 -4.93 -10.61 -5.48
CA LEU A 188 -5.92 -9.82 -4.75
C LEU A 188 -6.95 -10.69 -4.01
N ALA A 189 -7.27 -11.87 -4.53
CA ALA A 189 -8.14 -12.83 -3.84
C ALA A 189 -7.51 -13.39 -2.56
N GLY A 190 -6.18 -13.53 -2.55
CA GLY A 190 -5.41 -13.96 -1.37
C GLY A 190 -5.15 -12.86 -0.33
N ASP A 191 -5.39 -11.59 -0.69
CA ASP A 191 -5.11 -10.43 0.18
C ASP A 191 -6.19 -9.35 0.01
N PRO A 192 -7.29 -9.44 0.79
CA PRO A 192 -8.38 -8.46 0.73
C PRO A 192 -7.95 -7.04 1.08
N GLY A 193 -6.93 -6.88 1.93
CA GLY A 193 -6.38 -5.56 2.30
C GLY A 193 -5.73 -4.89 1.08
N LEU A 194 -4.83 -5.62 0.41
CA LEU A 194 -4.19 -5.16 -0.82
C LEU A 194 -5.22 -4.81 -1.90
N LYS A 195 -6.28 -5.61 -2.04
CA LYS A 195 -7.38 -5.33 -2.98
C LYS A 195 -8.01 -3.97 -2.72
N ILE A 196 -8.39 -3.68 -1.47
CA ILE A 196 -8.99 -2.39 -1.09
C ILE A 196 -8.03 -1.23 -1.38
N SER A 197 -6.75 -1.40 -1.05
CA SER A 197 -5.70 -0.42 -1.32
C SER A 197 -5.56 -0.13 -2.83
N LEU A 198 -5.53 -1.17 -3.67
CA LEU A 198 -5.44 -1.02 -5.13
C LEU A 198 -6.71 -0.41 -5.73
N ASP A 199 -7.89 -0.87 -5.33
CA ASP A 199 -9.18 -0.32 -5.80
C ASP A 199 -9.27 1.18 -5.48
N THR A 200 -8.74 1.61 -4.33
CA THR A 200 -8.64 3.02 -3.96
C THR A 200 -7.75 3.81 -4.93
N VAL A 201 -6.57 3.28 -5.27
CA VAL A 201 -5.64 3.89 -6.24
C VAL A 201 -6.30 4.04 -7.62
N LEU A 202 -6.94 2.96 -8.11
CA LEU A 202 -7.64 2.98 -9.40
C LEU A 202 -8.80 3.98 -9.40
N SER A 203 -9.57 4.03 -8.31
CA SER A 203 -10.69 4.97 -8.16
C SER A 203 -10.24 6.43 -8.18
N CYS A 204 -9.15 6.75 -7.49
CA CYS A 204 -8.55 8.09 -7.54
C CYS A 204 -8.07 8.44 -8.95
N ASN A 205 -7.40 7.52 -9.64
CA ASN A 205 -6.92 7.75 -11.00
C ASN A 205 -8.08 8.01 -11.98
N MET A 206 -9.15 7.21 -11.93
CA MET A 206 -10.36 7.43 -12.74
C MET A 206 -10.99 8.79 -12.46
N ALA A 207 -11.11 9.18 -11.19
CA ALA A 207 -11.66 10.48 -10.81
C ALA A 207 -10.83 11.65 -11.36
N GLU A 208 -9.50 11.53 -11.35
CA GLU A 208 -8.62 12.54 -11.96
C GLU A 208 -8.81 12.63 -13.48
N LYS A 209 -8.92 11.50 -14.18
CA LYS A 209 -9.16 11.49 -15.62
C LYS A 209 -10.49 12.14 -15.98
N LEU A 210 -11.55 11.84 -15.25
CA LEU A 210 -12.86 12.47 -15.43
C LEU A 210 -12.82 13.99 -15.23
N LYS A 211 -12.08 14.47 -14.22
CA LYS A 211 -11.85 15.91 -14.02
C LYS A 211 -11.13 16.55 -15.20
N ARG A 212 -10.09 15.89 -15.73
CA ARG A 212 -9.35 16.38 -16.91
C ARG A 212 -10.24 16.43 -18.15
N GLN A 213 -11.10 15.44 -18.34
CA GLN A 213 -12.04 15.38 -19.46
C GLN A 213 -13.09 16.51 -19.38
N ASN A 214 -13.67 16.77 -18.21
CA ASN A 214 -14.64 17.86 -18.04
C ASN A 214 -14.03 19.26 -18.18
N ASN A 215 -12.73 19.41 -17.88
CA ASN A 215 -12.03 20.69 -17.99
C ASN A 215 -11.50 20.99 -19.42
N GLN A 216 -11.64 20.06 -20.37
CA GLN A 216 -11.37 20.33 -21.78
C GLN A 216 -12.64 20.92 -22.42
N PRO A 217 -12.59 22.14 -23.01
CA PRO A 217 -13.76 22.73 -23.64
C PRO A 217 -14.24 21.81 -24.76
N SER A 218 -15.51 21.40 -24.69
CA SER A 218 -16.18 20.63 -25.74
C SER A 218 -16.01 21.36 -27.07
N THR A 219 -15.13 20.83 -27.91
CA THR A 219 -14.94 21.34 -29.27
C THR A 219 -16.14 20.86 -30.07
N ILE A 220 -17.15 21.73 -30.16
CA ILE A 220 -18.28 21.62 -31.08
C ILE A 220 -17.78 21.99 -32.48
#